data_AF-A0A177HRJ8-F1
#
_entry.id   AF-A0A177HRJ8-F1
#
_cell.length_a   1.000
_cell.length_b   1.000
_cell.length_c   1.000
_cell.angle_alpha   90.00
_cell.angle_beta   90.00
_cell.angle_gamma   90.00
#
_symmetry.space_group_name_H-M   'P 1'
#
loop_
_entity.id
_entity.type
_entity.pdbx_description
1 polymer ?
#
loop_
_entity_poly.entity_id
_entity_poly.type
_entity_poly.pdbx_seq_one_letter_code
_entity_poly.pdbx_strand_id
1 'polypeptide(L)'
;MNATDRRTEPWRDGDALTVCATTLIGLAVIAGAWFGVSGTVSATRQAAWLNAGAAGFAIEAGGLCLWLLRLRRAVGERRVALISLAPQEDAQEPMRTARPPRCTRPTDTTVPLPLVRAAGMTRVHHPDCPLVAGKDVTPAGLDDGEPCGVCAA
;
A
#
# COMPACT_ATOMS: atom_id res chain seq x y z
N MET A 1 -8.89 -7.61 -30.90
CA MET A 1 -8.32 -7.19 -29.59
C MET A 1 -8.80 -8.19 -28.56
N ASN A 2 -7.93 -9.13 -28.18
CA ASN A 2 -8.30 -10.25 -27.31
C ASN A 2 -8.50 -9.76 -25.88
N ALA A 3 -9.53 -10.29 -25.21
CA ALA A 3 -9.86 -10.07 -23.81
C ALA A 3 -8.87 -10.76 -22.84
N THR A 4 -7.60 -10.80 -23.22
CA THR A 4 -6.51 -11.37 -22.43
C THR A 4 -6.18 -10.44 -21.27
N ASP A 5 -6.63 -10.87 -20.09
CA ASP A 5 -6.03 -10.64 -18.78
C ASP A 5 -5.99 -9.21 -18.22
N ARG A 6 -7.15 -8.54 -18.15
CA ARG A 6 -7.33 -7.34 -17.29
C ARG A 6 -7.03 -7.58 -15.81
N ARG A 7 -6.72 -8.82 -15.36
CA ARG A 7 -6.43 -9.13 -13.96
C ARG A 7 -4.96 -8.93 -13.60
N THR A 8 -4.04 -8.97 -14.57
CA THR A 8 -2.61 -8.78 -14.31
C THR A 8 -2.18 -7.32 -14.29
N GLU A 9 -2.97 -6.41 -14.87
CA GLU A 9 -2.59 -5.01 -14.93
C GLU A 9 -2.75 -4.31 -13.57
N PRO A 10 -1.72 -3.60 -13.08
CA PRO A 10 -1.79 -2.88 -11.82
C PRO A 10 -2.83 -1.77 -11.78
N TRP A 11 -3.18 -1.26 -12.95
CA TRP A 11 -3.88 0.00 -13.13
C TRP A 11 -5.16 -0.23 -13.93
N ARG A 12 -6.21 0.50 -13.60
CA ARG A 12 -7.37 0.62 -14.49
C ARG A 12 -7.04 1.62 -15.58
N ASP A 13 -7.45 1.36 -16.82
CA ASP A 13 -7.31 2.30 -17.95
C ASP A 13 -7.79 3.73 -17.60
N GLY A 14 -8.86 3.82 -16.80
CA GLY A 14 -9.40 5.09 -16.33
C GLY A 14 -8.47 5.89 -15.41
N ASP A 15 -7.62 5.23 -14.62
CA ASP A 15 -6.65 5.93 -13.76
C ASP A 15 -5.53 6.56 -14.60
N ALA A 16 -5.04 5.84 -15.61
CA ALA A 16 -4.05 6.36 -16.56
C ALA A 16 -4.62 7.54 -17.35
N LEU A 17 -5.85 7.41 -17.86
CA LEU A 17 -6.54 8.48 -18.58
C LEU A 17 -6.73 9.72 -17.70
N THR A 18 -7.09 9.54 -16.43
CA THR A 18 -7.27 10.66 -15.49
C THR A 18 -5.96 11.42 -15.29
N VAL A 19 -4.85 10.71 -15.04
CA VAL A 19 -3.53 11.35 -14.89
C VAL A 19 -3.14 12.10 -16.15
N CYS A 20 -3.16 11.43 -17.30
CA CYS A 20 -2.82 12.04 -18.58
C CYS A 20 -3.69 13.28 -18.85
N ALA A 21 -4.99 13.22 -18.60
CA ALA A 21 -5.88 14.35 -18.78
C ALA A 21 -5.53 15.51 -17.85
N THR A 22 -5.34 15.27 -16.55
CA THR A 22 -4.99 16.32 -15.59
C THR A 22 -3.63 16.97 -15.89
N THR A 23 -2.63 16.18 -16.29
CA THR A 23 -1.31 16.69 -16.69
C THR A 23 -1.38 17.50 -17.97
N LEU A 24 -2.09 17.02 -19.00
CA LEU A 24 -2.25 17.75 -20.26
C LEU A 24 -3.00 19.08 -20.07
N ILE A 25 -4.05 19.08 -19.24
CA ILE A 25 -4.81 20.30 -18.92
C ILE A 25 -3.93 21.30 -18.16
N GLY A 26 -3.24 20.85 -17.10
CA GLY A 26 -2.34 21.71 -16.32
C GLY A 26 -1.24 22.32 -17.18
N LEU A 27 -0.58 21.50 -18.00
CA LEU A 27 0.48 21.93 -18.91
C LEU A 27 -0.03 22.93 -19.96
N ALA A 28 -1.22 22.69 -20.54
CA ALA A 28 -1.83 23.61 -21.49
C ALA A 28 -2.14 24.98 -20.86
N VAL A 29 -2.63 25.00 -19.62
CA VAL A 29 -2.88 26.24 -18.87
C VAL A 29 -1.57 26.98 -18.57
N ILE A 30 -0.53 26.27 -18.14
CA ILE A 30 0.80 26.87 -17.88
C ILE A 30 1.40 27.45 -19.18
N ALA A 31 1.34 26.71 -20.28
CA ALA A 31 1.82 27.17 -21.58
C ALA A 31 1.05 28.40 -22.08
N GLY A 32 -0.27 28.43 -21.90
CA GLY A 32 -1.11 29.59 -22.19
C GLY A 32 -0.76 30.81 -21.34
N ALA A 33 -0.54 30.62 -20.04
CA ALA A 33 -0.09 31.67 -19.13
C ALA A 33 1.29 32.22 -19.50
N TRP A 34 2.22 31.34 -19.88
CA TRP A 34 3.56 31.73 -20.34
C TRP A 34 3.49 32.59 -21.61
N PHE A 35 2.71 32.15 -22.60
CA PHE A 35 2.51 32.92 -23.83
C PHE A 35 1.85 34.27 -23.55
N GLY A 36 0.85 34.29 -22.66
CA GLY A 36 0.16 35.51 -22.24
C GLY A 36 1.07 36.52 -21.53
N VAL A 37 1.96 36.05 -20.63
CA VAL A 37 2.97 36.90 -19.97
C VAL A 37 3.93 37.53 -20.99
N SER A 38 4.39 36.74 -21.95
CA SER A 38 5.46 37.13 -22.90
C SER A 38 5.11 38.36 -23.74
N GLY A 39 3.81 38.63 -23.94
CA GLY A 39 3.32 39.79 -24.70
C GLY A 39 2.97 41.02 -23.85
N THR A 40 3.21 41.03 -22.54
CA THR A 40 2.69 42.06 -21.63
C THR A 40 3.78 42.81 -20.87
N VAL A 41 3.66 44.15 -20.84
CA VAL A 41 4.56 45.06 -20.08
C VAL A 41 3.90 45.57 -18.78
N SER A 42 2.57 45.45 -18.67
CA SER A 42 1.83 45.87 -17.49
C SER A 42 1.91 44.81 -16.38
N ALA A 43 2.42 45.20 -15.21
CA ALA A 43 2.50 44.34 -14.03
C ALA A 43 1.14 43.75 -13.62
N THR A 44 0.06 44.53 -13.71
CA THR A 44 -1.30 44.05 -13.41
C THR A 44 -1.75 42.93 -14.35
N ARG A 45 -1.42 43.03 -15.65
CA ARG A 45 -1.73 41.96 -16.62
C ARG A 45 -0.85 40.74 -16.41
N GLN A 46 0.43 40.92 -16.10
CA GLN A 46 1.33 39.82 -15.76
C GLN A 46 0.84 39.06 -14.53
N ALA A 47 0.36 39.76 -13.49
CA ALA A 47 -0.21 39.13 -12.30
C ALA A 47 -1.40 38.22 -12.62
N ALA A 48 -2.29 38.63 -13.53
CA ALA A 48 -3.42 37.80 -13.95
C ALA A 48 -2.95 36.50 -14.64
N TRP A 49 -1.95 36.58 -15.51
CA TRP A 49 -1.38 35.39 -16.16
C TRP A 49 -0.60 34.51 -15.18
N LEU A 50 0.11 35.08 -14.22
CA LEU A 50 0.78 34.32 -13.16
C LEU A 50 -0.24 33.53 -12.32
N ASN A 51 -1.38 34.14 -11.98
CA ASN A 51 -2.47 33.44 -11.28
C ASN A 51 -3.03 32.28 -12.13
N ALA A 52 -3.17 32.47 -13.45
CA ALA A 52 -3.58 31.40 -14.35
C ALA A 52 -2.55 30.26 -14.38
N GLY A 53 -1.26 30.58 -14.47
CA GLY A 53 -0.18 29.58 -14.41
C GLY A 53 -0.17 28.81 -13.08
N ALA A 54 -0.37 29.49 -11.96
CA ALA A 54 -0.50 28.87 -10.64
C ALA A 54 -1.70 27.91 -10.56
N ALA A 55 -2.83 28.28 -11.17
CA ALA A 55 -3.99 27.40 -11.26
C ALA A 55 -3.70 26.15 -12.11
N GLY A 56 -3.00 26.29 -13.24
CA GLY A 56 -2.56 25.16 -14.07
C GLY A 56 -1.65 24.20 -13.30
N PHE A 57 -0.67 24.74 -12.57
CA PHE A 57 0.21 23.95 -11.70
C PHE A 57 -0.57 23.22 -10.60
N ALA A 58 -1.53 23.88 -9.96
CA ALA A 58 -2.36 23.25 -8.93
C ALA A 58 -3.20 22.08 -9.48
N ILE A 59 -3.71 22.19 -10.71
CA ILE A 59 -4.44 21.11 -11.39
C ILE A 59 -3.52 19.90 -11.62
N GLU A 60 -2.32 20.13 -12.16
CA GLU A 60 -1.33 19.08 -12.43
C GLU A 60 -0.88 18.39 -11.14
N ALA A 61 -0.48 19.16 -10.13
CA ALA A 61 -0.05 18.65 -8.83
C ALA A 61 -1.20 17.90 -8.12
N GLY A 62 -2.43 18.41 -8.19
CA GLY A 62 -3.60 17.75 -7.64
C GLY A 62 -3.88 16.39 -8.29
N GLY A 63 -3.81 16.32 -9.63
CA GLY A 63 -3.94 15.07 -10.38
C GLY A 63 -2.89 14.02 -9.98
N LEU A 64 -1.62 14.45 -9.89
CA LEU A 64 -0.52 13.58 -9.48
C LEU A 64 -0.67 13.08 -8.03
N CYS A 65 -1.04 13.96 -7.10
CA CYS A 65 -1.28 13.60 -5.70
C CYS A 65 -2.41 12.58 -5.56
N LEU A 66 -3.54 12.78 -6.24
CA LEU A 66 -4.66 11.84 -6.22
C LEU A 66 -4.26 10.47 -6.80
N TRP A 67 -3.47 10.47 -7.88
CA TRP A 67 -2.94 9.23 -8.45
C TRP A 67 -2.01 8.48 -7.50
N LEU A 68 -1.07 9.18 -6.85
CA LEU A 68 -0.18 8.58 -5.84
C LEU A 68 -0.96 7.98 -4.66
N LEU A 69 -2.03 8.66 -4.21
CA LEU A 69 -2.89 8.14 -3.16
C LEU A 69 -3.63 6.86 -3.59
N ARG A 70 -4.14 6.81 -4.82
CA ARG A 70 -4.77 5.61 -5.39
C ARG A 70 -3.76 4.47 -5.52
N LEU A 71 -2.55 4.76 -6.01
CA LEU A 71 -1.47 3.79 -6.10
C LEU A 71 -1.14 3.19 -4.74
N ARG A 72 -1.01 4.03 -3.71
CA ARG A 72 -0.73 3.58 -2.34
C ARG A 72 -1.82 2.65 -1.80
N ARG A 73 -3.09 2.98 -2.06
CA ARG A 73 -4.24 2.13 -1.67
C ARG A 73 -4.23 0.79 -2.40
N ALA A 74 -4.07 0.81 -3.73
CA ALA A 74 -4.04 -0.40 -4.54
C ALA A 74 -2.88 -1.34 -4.15
N VAL A 75 -1.70 -0.80 -3.87
CA VAL A 75 -0.57 -1.59 -3.35
C VAL A 75 -0.87 -2.16 -1.97
N GLY A 76 -1.52 -1.39 -1.09
CA GLY A 76 -1.95 -1.85 0.24
C GLY A 76 -2.92 -3.03 0.15
N GLU A 77 -3.97 -2.90 -0.65
CA GLU A 77 -4.98 -3.96 -0.87
C GLU A 77 -4.35 -5.23 -1.43
N ARG A 78 -3.43 -5.11 -2.41
CA ARG A 78 -2.73 -6.27 -2.98
C ARG A 78 -1.81 -6.95 -1.97
N ARG A 79 -1.12 -6.18 -1.12
CA ARG A 79 -0.29 -6.75 -0.05
C ARG A 79 -1.14 -7.54 0.94
N VAL A 80 -2.32 -7.03 1.31
CA VAL A 80 -3.26 -7.76 2.19
C VAL A 80 -3.77 -9.03 1.50
N ALA A 81 -4.14 -8.96 0.22
CA ALA A 81 -4.60 -10.13 -0.53
C ALA A 81 -3.53 -11.24 -0.65
N LEU A 82 -2.25 -10.87 -0.84
CA LEU A 82 -1.16 -11.84 -0.86
C LEU A 82 -0.96 -12.54 0.49
N ILE A 83 -1.20 -11.84 1.61
CA ILE A 83 -1.15 -12.45 2.95
C ILE A 83 -2.24 -13.52 3.09
N SER A 84 -3.45 -13.29 2.56
CA SER A 84 -4.53 -14.30 2.61
C SER A 84 -4.33 -15.52 1.71
N LEU A 85 -3.40 -15.44 0.75
CA LEU A 85 -3.09 -16.54 -0.19
C LEU A 85 -1.84 -17.34 0.22
N ALA A 86 -1.13 -16.92 1.27
CA ALA A 86 -0.07 -17.74 1.84
C ALA A 86 -0.69 -19.10 2.20
N PRO A 87 -0.19 -20.22 1.65
CA PRO A 87 -0.73 -21.53 1.95
C PRO A 87 -0.81 -21.66 3.46
N GLN A 88 -2.01 -21.84 4.00
CA GLN A 88 -2.11 -22.56 5.26
C GLN A 88 -1.54 -23.92 4.92
N GLU A 89 -0.24 -24.12 5.16
CA GLU A 89 0.38 -25.43 5.06
C GLU A 89 -0.58 -26.36 5.77
N ASP A 90 -1.21 -27.22 4.98
CA ASP A 90 -2.23 -28.13 5.44
C ASP A 90 -1.63 -28.91 6.61
N ALA A 91 -2.04 -28.54 7.82
CA ALA A 91 -1.83 -29.28 9.06
C ALA A 91 -2.61 -30.62 9.04
N GLN A 92 -2.77 -31.20 7.86
CA GLN A 92 -3.42 -32.45 7.54
C GLN A 92 -2.66 -33.16 6.40
N GLU A 93 -1.36 -33.36 6.53
CA GLU A 93 -0.83 -34.66 6.13
C GLU A 93 -1.23 -35.67 7.23
N PRO A 94 -2.16 -36.61 6.97
CA PRO A 94 -2.36 -37.73 7.87
C PRO A 94 -1.15 -38.65 7.74
N MET A 95 -0.07 -38.33 8.47
CA MET A 95 1.06 -39.22 8.67
C MET A 95 0.55 -40.42 9.48
N ARG A 96 0.01 -41.40 8.75
CA ARG A 96 -0.13 -42.77 9.22
C ARG A 96 1.27 -43.28 9.55
N THR A 97 1.34 -43.99 10.68
CA THR A 97 2.45 -44.79 11.24
C THR A 97 3.61 -44.06 11.91
N ALA A 98 3.38 -43.54 13.12
CA ALA A 98 3.98 -44.00 14.39
C ALA A 98 3.71 -42.94 15.46
N ARG A 99 2.98 -43.30 16.51
CA ARG A 99 2.49 -42.40 17.56
C ARG A 99 3.51 -42.33 18.71
N PRO A 100 4.32 -41.26 18.85
CA PRO A 100 4.81 -40.86 20.17
C PRO A 100 3.63 -40.28 21.00
N PRO A 101 3.72 -40.29 22.34
CA PRO A 101 2.62 -39.89 23.21
C PRO A 101 2.17 -38.46 22.91
N ARG A 102 0.88 -38.31 22.62
CA ARG A 102 0.23 -37.00 22.43
C ARG A 102 0.35 -36.23 23.74
N CYS A 103 1.12 -35.15 23.73
CA CYS A 103 0.83 -34.02 24.61
C CYS A 103 -0.57 -33.54 24.25
N THR A 104 -1.51 -33.72 25.17
CA THR A 104 -2.82 -33.08 25.15
C THR A 104 -2.61 -31.58 24.97
N ARG A 105 -3.02 -31.06 23.82
CA ARG A 105 -3.18 -29.62 23.58
C ARG A 105 -4.06 -29.08 24.71
N PRO A 106 -3.54 -28.24 25.62
CA PRO A 106 -4.39 -27.57 26.58
C PRO A 106 -5.29 -26.65 25.78
N THR A 107 -6.59 -26.90 25.80
CA THR A 107 -7.62 -25.97 25.33
C THR A 107 -7.79 -24.84 26.35
N ASP A 108 -6.66 -24.31 26.81
CA ASP A 108 -6.61 -23.22 27.77
C ASP A 108 -6.23 -21.97 27.00
N THR A 109 -7.25 -21.30 26.44
CA THR A 109 -7.20 -20.01 25.72
C THR A 109 -6.74 -18.84 26.61
N THR A 110 -6.08 -19.13 27.72
CA THR A 110 -5.85 -18.19 28.82
C THR A 110 -4.37 -17.94 29.07
N VAL A 111 -3.47 -18.64 28.36
CA VAL A 111 -2.03 -18.31 28.35
C VAL A 111 -1.71 -17.51 27.09
N PRO A 112 -1.30 -16.24 27.20
CA PRO A 112 -0.86 -15.46 26.05
C PRO A 112 0.30 -16.20 25.38
N LEU A 113 0.12 -16.58 24.11
CA LEU A 113 1.23 -17.13 23.32
C LEU A 113 2.38 -16.11 23.31
N PRO A 114 3.64 -16.57 23.43
CA PRO A 114 4.78 -15.66 23.44
C PRO A 114 4.80 -14.89 22.13
N LEU A 115 4.61 -13.58 22.23
CA LEU A 115 4.76 -12.68 21.09
C LEU A 115 6.22 -12.71 20.65
N VAL A 116 6.46 -12.46 19.38
CA VAL A 116 7.81 -12.49 18.80
C VAL A 116 8.10 -11.20 18.04
N ARG A 117 9.38 -10.87 17.92
CA ARG A 117 9.86 -9.71 17.17
C ARG A 117 11.11 -10.09 16.38
N ALA A 118 11.14 -9.76 15.08
CA ALA A 118 12.35 -9.88 14.28
C ALA A 118 13.24 -8.63 14.43
N ALA A 119 14.53 -8.77 14.15
CA ALA A 119 15.47 -7.65 14.17
C ALA A 119 14.99 -6.48 13.29
N GLY A 120 14.97 -5.26 13.85
CA GLY A 120 14.55 -4.05 13.16
C GLY A 120 13.03 -3.81 13.09
N MET A 121 12.20 -4.71 13.64
CA MET A 121 10.75 -4.47 13.75
C MET A 121 10.41 -3.69 15.01
N THR A 122 9.48 -2.74 14.89
CA THR A 122 8.99 -1.94 16.03
C THR A 122 7.74 -2.51 16.69
N ARG A 123 7.04 -3.43 16.03
CA ARG A 123 5.82 -4.08 16.54
C ARG A 123 6.09 -5.52 16.94
N VAL A 124 5.27 -6.05 17.83
CA VAL A 124 5.30 -7.47 18.21
C VAL A 124 4.31 -8.26 17.37
N HIS A 125 4.61 -9.52 17.12
CA HIS A 125 3.88 -10.37 16.19
C HIS A 125 3.48 -11.69 16.85
N HIS A 126 2.38 -12.28 16.41
CA HIS A 126 2.13 -13.69 16.67
C HIS A 126 3.21 -14.55 15.98
N PRO A 127 3.69 -15.67 16.57
CA PRO A 127 4.65 -16.56 15.92
C PRO A 127 4.21 -17.01 14.52
N ASP A 128 2.91 -17.22 14.34
CA ASP A 128 2.30 -17.62 13.05
C ASP A 128 1.99 -16.44 12.12
N CYS A 129 2.42 -15.21 12.45
CA CYS A 129 2.15 -14.05 11.61
C CYS A 129 2.97 -14.14 10.30
N PRO A 130 2.34 -13.98 9.11
CA PRO A 130 3.05 -14.04 7.82
C PRO A 130 4.16 -12.99 7.69
N LEU A 131 4.10 -11.90 8.47
CA LEU A 131 5.15 -10.86 8.48
C LEU A 131 6.44 -11.32 9.18
N VAL A 132 6.40 -12.36 10.00
CA VAL A 132 7.58 -12.96 10.64
C VAL A 132 7.99 -14.31 10.04
N ALA A 133 7.20 -14.84 9.10
CA ALA A 133 7.53 -16.08 8.39
C ALA A 133 8.92 -15.98 7.73
N GLY A 134 9.79 -16.95 8.02
CA GLY A 134 11.14 -17.02 7.47
C GLY A 134 12.15 -16.00 8.04
N LYS A 135 11.81 -15.30 9.12
CA LYS A 135 12.72 -14.35 9.79
C LYS A 135 13.24 -14.93 11.10
N ASP A 136 14.46 -14.56 11.47
CA ASP A 136 14.98 -14.80 12.80
C ASP A 136 14.23 -13.91 13.79
N VAL A 137 13.46 -14.55 14.68
CA VAL A 137 12.65 -13.88 15.69
C VAL A 137 13.14 -14.18 17.09
N THR A 138 13.06 -13.18 17.96
CA THR A 138 13.25 -13.32 19.40
C THR A 138 11.92 -13.20 20.12
N PRO A 139 11.69 -13.96 21.22
CA PRO A 139 10.54 -13.75 22.08
C PRO A 139 10.48 -12.31 22.57
N ALA A 140 9.27 -11.76 22.65
CA ALA A 140 8.96 -10.44 23.16
C ALA A 140 7.95 -10.58 24.30
N GLY A 141 8.18 -9.85 25.39
CA GLY A 141 7.22 -9.68 26.48
C GLY A 141 5.98 -8.91 26.04
N LEU A 142 4.91 -9.01 26.82
CA LEU A 142 3.65 -8.30 26.56
C LEU A 142 3.81 -6.76 26.50
N ASP A 143 4.81 -6.23 27.21
CA ASP A 143 5.10 -4.80 27.29
C ASP A 143 6.16 -4.33 26.28
N ASP A 144 6.72 -5.23 25.46
CA ASP A 144 7.82 -4.89 24.55
C ASP A 144 7.37 -4.08 23.32
N GLY A 145 6.06 -3.97 23.07
CA GLY A 145 5.48 -3.02 22.12
C GLY A 145 4.08 -3.41 21.63
N GLU A 146 3.49 -2.53 20.81
CA GLU A 146 2.14 -2.76 20.28
C GLU A 146 2.09 -3.92 19.26
N PRO A 147 1.00 -4.71 19.26
CA PRO A 147 0.81 -5.79 18.31
C PRO A 147 0.74 -5.26 16.88
N CYS A 148 1.20 -6.09 15.95
CA CYS A 148 1.13 -5.79 14.54
C CYS A 148 -0.33 -5.63 14.08
N GLY A 149 -0.61 -4.74 13.11
CA GLY A 149 -1.99 -4.52 12.65
C GLY A 149 -2.64 -5.76 12.02
N VAL A 150 -1.84 -6.74 11.57
CA VAL A 150 -2.31 -8.05 11.06
C VAL A 150 -2.63 -9.02 12.20
N CYS A 151 -1.97 -8.85 13.35
CA CYS A 151 -2.06 -9.71 14.52
C CYS A 151 -3.17 -9.24 15.48
N ALA A 152 -3.50 -7.94 15.40
CA ALA A 152 -4.50 -7.27 16.23
C ALA A 152 -5.90 -7.20 15.57
N ALA A 153 -5.97 -7.49 14.27
CA ALA A 153 -7.23 -7.58 13.51
C ALA A 153 -7.79 -9.00 13.59
#